data_AF-A0A7W2Q1E9-F1
#
_entry.id   AF-A0A7W2Q1E9-F1
#
_cell.length_a   1.000
_cell.length_b   1.000
_cell.length_c   1.000
_cell.angle_alpha   90.00
_cell.angle_beta   90.00
_cell.angle_gamma   90.00
#
_symmetry.space_group_name_H-M   'P 1'
#
loop_
_entity.id
_entity.type
_entity.pdbx_description
1 polymer ?
#
loop_
_entity_poly.entity_id
_entity_poly.type
_entity_poly.pdbx_seq_one_letter_code
_entity_poly.pdbx_strand_id
1 'polypeptide(L)'
;MAARCGVTNKSVKAYRESLGILPVFRPAPRKQVLPLSHDLRPYKSLFGYVSDQEIARLASVDLAMVQEVREGLGFEPVQPIPGDSPPTPIPDYHGPWLGYESLLATMTPTEICRQVGVPYPVIVQRCAFLGIQPYKRVSVASRYDHLLGKVPDALVAKLAGVSRASIGVRRKRLASRKS
;
A
#
# COMPACT_ATOMS: atom_id res chain seq x y z
N MET A 1 41.18 4.27 12.04
CA MET A 1 42.58 4.64 11.79
C MET A 1 43.47 4.50 13.03
N ALA A 2 43.01 4.80 14.26
CA ALA A 2 43.82 4.63 15.49
C ALA A 2 44.37 3.21 15.72
N ALA A 3 43.57 2.18 15.49
CA ALA A 3 43.98 0.77 15.67
C ALA A 3 45.06 0.28 14.68
N ARG A 4 45.28 0.98 13.56
CA ARG A 4 46.29 0.61 12.55
C ARG A 4 47.65 1.29 12.79
N CYS A 5 47.71 2.26 13.71
CA CYS A 5 48.90 3.08 13.96
C CYS A 5 49.40 3.01 15.42
N GLY A 6 48.89 2.08 16.24
CA GLY A 6 49.34 1.90 17.62
C GLY A 6 49.02 3.05 18.57
N VAL A 7 48.15 3.99 18.17
CA VAL A 7 47.83 5.19 18.97
C VAL A 7 46.48 5.03 19.65
N THR A 8 46.37 5.54 20.87
CA THR A 8 45.10 5.49 21.62
C THR A 8 44.09 6.50 21.08
N ASN A 9 42.80 6.19 21.16
CA ASN A 9 41.75 7.12 20.73
C ASN A 9 41.78 8.46 21.51
N LYS A 10 42.30 8.45 22.75
CA LYS A 10 42.47 9.67 23.57
C LYS A 10 43.52 10.61 22.99
N SER A 11 44.69 10.11 22.57
CA SER A 11 45.73 10.96 21.99
C SER A 11 45.32 11.51 20.62
N VAL A 12 44.64 10.71 19.80
CA VAL A 12 44.08 11.18 18.52
C VAL A 12 43.04 12.28 18.73
N LYS A 13 42.23 12.19 19.78
CA LYS A 13 41.25 13.22 20.14
C LYS A 13 41.95 14.53 20.56
N ALA A 14 42.90 14.46 21.49
CA ALA A 14 43.66 15.62 21.96
C ALA A 14 44.44 16.31 20.82
N TYR A 15 45.03 15.53 19.91
CA TYR A 15 45.75 16.05 18.75
C TYR A 15 44.81 16.76 17.75
N ARG A 16 43.60 16.24 17.54
CA ARG A 16 42.59 16.89 16.69
C ARG A 16 42.08 18.20 17.31
N GLU A 17 41.90 18.21 18.63
CA GLU A 17 41.51 19.39 19.40
C GLU A 17 42.62 20.47 19.35
N SER A 18 43.90 20.09 19.46
CA SER A 18 45.02 21.04 19.33
C SER A 18 45.17 21.63 17.92
N LEU A 19 44.68 20.93 16.89
CA LEU A 19 44.65 21.43 15.51
C LEU A 19 43.38 22.25 15.21
N GLY A 20 42.53 22.53 16.21
CA GLY A 20 41.30 23.31 16.04
C GLY A 20 40.25 22.60 15.17
N ILE A 21 40.38 21.30 14.94
CA ILE A 21 39.44 20.53 14.13
C ILE A 21 38.20 20.29 14.98
N LEU A 22 37.12 21.00 14.64
CA LEU A 22 35.82 20.83 15.30
C LEU A 22 35.41 19.34 15.32
N PRO A 23 34.85 18.85 16.44
CA PRO A 23 34.34 17.49 16.48
C PRO A 23 33.29 17.35 15.36
N VAL A 24 33.45 16.30 14.54
CA VAL A 24 32.49 16.00 13.48
C VAL A 24 31.12 15.92 14.15
N PHE A 25 30.21 16.82 13.76
CA PHE A 25 28.83 16.78 14.21
C PHE A 25 28.26 15.42 13.82
N ARG A 26 28.09 14.55 14.82
CA ARG A 26 27.33 13.33 14.63
C ARG A 26 25.89 13.67 15.00
N PRO A 27 24.96 13.71 14.03
CA PRO A 27 23.56 13.79 14.37
C PRO A 27 23.24 12.66 15.35
N ALA A 28 22.41 12.96 16.36
CA ALA A 28 22.00 11.96 17.33
C ALA A 28 21.50 10.71 16.60
N PRO A 29 21.90 9.49 17.03
CA PRO A 29 21.38 8.28 16.42
C PRO A 29 19.85 8.31 16.47
N ARG A 30 19.21 7.98 15.33
CA ARG A 30 17.74 7.96 15.22
C ARG A 30 17.15 7.15 16.37
N LYS A 31 16.29 7.79 17.16
CA LYS A 31 16.06 7.42 18.56
C LYS A 31 15.30 6.12 18.80
N GLN A 32 14.65 5.49 17.82
CA GLN A 32 13.88 4.28 18.08
C GLN A 32 13.98 3.25 16.95
N VAL A 33 14.62 2.12 17.28
CA VAL A 33 14.49 0.87 16.55
C VAL A 33 13.56 -0.01 17.37
N LEU A 34 12.41 -0.39 16.81
CA LEU A 34 11.51 -1.35 17.45
C LEU A 34 12.29 -2.57 17.97
N PRO A 35 12.11 -3.01 19.22
CA PRO A 35 12.75 -4.21 19.76
C PRO A 35 12.55 -5.43 18.87
N LEU A 36 13.44 -6.43 18.96
CA LEU A 36 13.40 -7.61 18.07
C LEU A 36 12.07 -8.38 18.18
N SER A 37 11.47 -8.39 19.38
CA SER A 37 10.23 -9.07 19.73
C SER A 37 8.96 -8.24 19.50
N HIS A 38 9.05 -7.04 18.94
CA HIS A 38 7.90 -6.15 18.80
C HIS A 38 6.98 -6.58 17.64
N ASP A 39 5.67 -6.68 17.89
CA ASP A 39 4.66 -7.18 16.92
C ASP A 39 4.63 -6.39 15.61
N LEU A 40 4.83 -5.06 15.68
CA LEU A 40 4.91 -4.17 14.53
C LEU A 40 6.24 -4.17 13.77
N ARG A 41 7.28 -4.87 14.25
CA ARG A 41 8.60 -4.89 13.61
C ARG A 41 8.57 -5.44 12.17
N PRO A 42 7.87 -6.55 11.85
CA PRO A 42 7.77 -7.05 10.47
C PRO A 42 7.05 -6.07 9.53
N TYR A 43 6.23 -5.19 10.08
CA TYR A 43 5.41 -4.22 9.35
C TYR A 43 6.06 -2.84 9.26
N LYS A 44 7.29 -2.67 9.77
CA LYS A 44 8.00 -1.38 9.81
C LYS A 44 8.07 -0.66 8.46
N SER A 45 8.20 -1.40 7.36
CA SER A 45 8.26 -0.83 6.00
C SER A 45 6.91 -0.32 5.47
N LEU A 46 5.80 -0.54 6.19
CA LEU A 46 4.48 -0.02 5.82
C LEU A 46 4.25 1.42 6.28
N PHE A 47 4.90 1.83 7.36
CA PHE A 47 4.78 3.19 7.89
C PHE A 47 5.23 4.22 6.84
N GLY A 48 4.44 5.28 6.69
CA GLY A 48 4.64 6.33 5.69
C GLY A 48 4.07 6.01 4.29
N TYR A 49 3.55 4.79 4.07
CA TYR A 49 2.89 4.43 2.81
C TYR A 49 1.46 3.92 2.98
N VAL A 50 1.16 3.32 4.12
CA VAL A 50 -0.12 2.66 4.42
C VAL A 50 -0.73 3.29 5.66
N SER A 51 -2.07 3.35 5.70
CA SER A 51 -2.80 3.92 6.83
C SER A 51 -2.63 3.08 8.11
N ASP A 52 -2.67 3.74 9.27
CA ASP A 52 -2.54 3.08 10.57
C ASP A 52 -3.62 2.00 10.77
N GLN A 53 -4.83 2.24 10.25
CA GLN A 53 -5.94 1.27 10.30
C GLN A 53 -5.63 -0.01 9.53
N GLU A 54 -5.03 0.08 8.34
CA GLU A 54 -4.66 -1.11 7.56
C GLU A 54 -3.51 -1.87 8.22
N ILE A 55 -2.53 -1.17 8.79
CA ILE A 55 -1.44 -1.80 9.54
C ILE A 55 -1.98 -2.52 10.78
N ALA A 56 -2.88 -1.88 11.54
CA ALA A 56 -3.53 -2.47 12.72
C ALA A 56 -4.31 -3.74 12.36
N ARG A 57 -5.16 -3.69 11.32
CA ARG A 57 -5.90 -4.86 10.81
C ARG A 57 -4.97 -5.98 10.37
N LEU A 58 -3.91 -5.64 9.63
CA LEU A 58 -2.94 -6.61 9.11
C LEU A 58 -2.14 -7.31 10.22
N ALA A 59 -1.69 -6.54 11.20
CA ALA A 59 -0.90 -7.03 12.33
C ALA A 59 -1.77 -7.63 13.44
N SER A 60 -3.10 -7.44 13.38
CA SER A 60 -4.04 -7.82 14.44
C SER A 60 -3.68 -7.20 15.79
N VAL A 61 -3.36 -5.91 15.79
CA VAL A 61 -3.02 -5.13 16.99
C VAL A 61 -3.92 -3.91 17.13
N ASP A 62 -3.87 -3.27 18.29
CA ASP A 62 -4.62 -2.05 18.56
C ASP A 62 -4.14 -0.86 17.71
N LEU A 63 -5.08 -0.01 17.28
CA LEU A 63 -4.78 1.16 16.45
C LEU A 63 -3.90 2.19 17.16
N ALA A 64 -4.10 2.40 18.48
CA ALA A 64 -3.32 3.37 19.24
C ALA A 64 -1.85 2.95 19.32
N MET A 65 -1.58 1.64 19.43
CA MET A 65 -0.21 1.12 19.39
C MET A 65 0.48 1.42 18.04
N VAL A 66 -0.25 1.31 16.92
CA VAL A 66 0.29 1.66 15.60
C VAL A 66 0.58 3.14 15.50
N GLN A 67 -0.32 3.99 16.03
CA GLN A 67 -0.15 5.45 16.04
C GLN A 67 1.08 5.87 16.86
N GLU A 68 1.24 5.32 18.08
CA GLU A 68 2.40 5.58 18.93
C GLU A 68 3.70 5.19 18.22
N VAL A 69 3.74 4.00 17.61
CA VAL A 69 4.91 3.54 16.86
C VAL A 69 5.17 4.41 15.62
N ARG A 70 4.13 4.83 14.90
CA ARG A 70 4.25 5.73 13.74
C ARG A 70 4.92 7.05 14.16
N GLU A 71 4.43 7.65 15.24
CA GLU A 71 4.94 8.92 15.78
C GLU A 71 6.37 8.77 16.30
N GLY A 72 6.66 7.68 17.03
CA GLY A 72 8.02 7.36 17.48
C GLY A 72 9.02 7.16 16.34
N LEU A 73 8.55 6.68 15.19
CA LEU A 73 9.35 6.57 13.96
C LEU A 73 9.41 7.88 13.14
N GLY A 74 8.63 8.90 13.49
CA GLY A 74 8.60 10.21 12.85
C GLY A 74 7.86 10.25 11.52
N PHE A 75 6.82 9.43 11.34
CA PHE A 75 5.98 9.45 10.15
C PHE A 75 4.68 10.21 10.36
N GLU A 76 4.26 10.98 9.36
CA GLU A 76 2.94 11.61 9.33
C GLU A 76 1.83 10.57 9.03
N PRO A 77 0.59 10.78 9.53
CA PRO A 77 -0.53 9.90 9.23
C PRO A 77 -0.82 9.82 7.73
N VAL A 78 -0.93 8.60 7.21
CA VAL A 78 -1.35 8.35 5.82
C VAL A 78 -2.87 8.14 5.79
N GLN A 79 -3.54 8.87 4.91
CA GLN A 79 -4.99 8.75 4.75
C GLN A 79 -5.36 7.35 4.21
N PRO A 80 -6.45 6.73 4.70
CA PRO A 80 -6.94 5.48 4.15
C PRO A 80 -7.24 5.60 2.66
N ILE A 81 -6.94 4.55 1.89
CA ILE A 81 -7.29 4.51 0.47
C ILE A 81 -8.82 4.38 0.36
N PRO A 82 -9.53 5.33 -0.28
CA PRO A 82 -10.96 5.22 -0.51
C PRO A 82 -11.24 4.02 -1.43
N GLY A 83 -12.16 3.12 -1.05
CA GLY A 83 -12.53 2.01 -1.92
C GLY A 83 -13.00 0.71 -1.26
N ASP A 84 -13.05 0.63 0.07
CA ASP A 84 -13.67 -0.52 0.78
C ASP A 84 -15.21 -0.44 0.81
N SER A 85 -15.79 0.66 0.34
CA SER A 85 -17.25 0.79 0.28
C SER A 85 -17.82 -0.14 -0.80
N PRO A 86 -18.83 -0.96 -0.49
CA PRO A 86 -19.55 -1.71 -1.52
C PRO A 86 -20.07 -0.73 -2.57
N PRO A 87 -20.10 -1.12 -3.86
CA PRO A 87 -20.65 -0.28 -4.90
C PRO A 87 -22.08 0.12 -4.53
N THR A 88 -22.42 1.39 -4.75
CA THR A 88 -23.77 1.90 -4.52
C THR A 88 -24.76 1.05 -5.32
N PRO A 89 -25.75 0.41 -4.68
CA PRO A 89 -26.69 -0.44 -5.38
C PRO A 89 -27.50 0.39 -6.38
N ILE A 90 -27.57 -0.09 -7.61
CA ILE A 90 -28.39 0.52 -8.67
C ILE A 90 -29.71 -0.23 -8.67
N PRO A 91 -30.85 0.45 -8.47
CA PRO A 91 -32.16 -0.21 -8.50
C PRO A 91 -32.46 -0.70 -9.93
N ASP A 92 -33.14 -1.85 -10.01
CA ASP A 92 -33.65 -2.39 -11.27
C ASP A 92 -34.88 -1.60 -11.73
N TYR A 93 -34.95 -1.32 -13.03
CA TYR A 93 -36.07 -0.61 -13.64
C TYR A 93 -36.85 -1.55 -14.57
N HIS A 94 -37.95 -2.11 -14.08
CA HIS A 94 -38.83 -2.96 -14.87
C HIS A 94 -39.68 -2.11 -15.83
N GLY A 95 -39.25 -2.03 -17.10
CA GLY A 95 -39.88 -1.29 -18.20
C GLY A 95 -39.31 -1.73 -19.56
N PRO A 96 -39.38 -0.94 -20.65
CA PRO A 96 -38.76 -1.28 -21.95
C PRO A 96 -37.22 -1.31 -21.92
N TRP A 97 -36.62 -1.14 -20.74
CA TRP A 97 -35.20 -1.09 -20.48
C TRP A 97 -34.68 -2.45 -20.01
N LEU A 98 -33.37 -2.51 -19.69
CA LEU A 98 -32.67 -3.74 -19.38
C LEU A 98 -33.33 -4.52 -18.22
N GLY A 99 -33.83 -3.84 -17.17
CA GLY A 99 -34.51 -4.47 -16.05
C GLY A 99 -33.60 -5.27 -15.10
N TYR A 100 -32.28 -5.17 -15.31
CA TYR A 100 -31.23 -5.83 -14.53
C TYR A 100 -30.06 -4.86 -14.26
N GLU A 101 -30.37 -3.57 -14.09
CA GLU A 101 -29.42 -2.51 -13.79
C GLU A 101 -28.55 -2.79 -12.55
N SER A 102 -29.07 -3.54 -11.58
CA SER A 102 -28.35 -4.00 -10.39
C SER A 102 -27.11 -4.84 -10.72
N LEU A 103 -27.11 -5.52 -11.87
CA LEU A 103 -25.96 -6.32 -12.34
C LEU A 103 -24.83 -5.43 -12.87
N LEU A 104 -25.12 -4.20 -13.32
CA LEU A 104 -24.13 -3.30 -13.92
C LEU A 104 -23.03 -2.88 -12.95
N ALA A 105 -23.29 -2.95 -11.64
CA ALA A 105 -22.34 -2.63 -10.59
C ALA A 105 -21.50 -3.83 -10.13
N THR A 106 -21.88 -5.06 -10.49
CA THR A 106 -21.32 -6.29 -9.89
C THR A 106 -20.75 -7.27 -10.92
N MET A 107 -21.21 -7.23 -12.16
CA MET A 107 -20.83 -8.18 -13.21
C MET A 107 -20.32 -7.48 -14.46
N THR A 108 -19.37 -8.10 -15.14
CA THR A 108 -18.87 -7.56 -16.42
C THR A 108 -19.96 -7.62 -17.49
N PRO A 109 -19.99 -6.70 -18.47
CA PRO A 109 -20.98 -6.74 -19.53
C PRO A 109 -21.05 -8.08 -20.26
N THR A 110 -19.92 -8.77 -20.44
CA THR A 110 -19.86 -10.09 -21.06
C THR A 110 -20.56 -11.17 -20.24
N GLU A 111 -20.46 -11.11 -18.90
CA GLU A 111 -21.19 -12.03 -18.01
C GLU A 111 -22.69 -11.75 -18.04
N ILE A 112 -23.08 -10.47 -18.02
CA ILE A 112 -24.48 -10.05 -18.14
C ILE A 112 -25.07 -10.51 -19.49
N CYS A 113 -24.33 -10.38 -20.60
CA CYS A 113 -24.76 -10.90 -21.90
C CYS A 113 -25.09 -12.39 -21.84
N ARG A 114 -24.23 -13.20 -21.19
CA ARG A 114 -24.40 -14.65 -21.08
C ARG A 114 -25.56 -15.03 -20.15
N GLN A 115 -25.77 -14.27 -19.09
CA GLN A 115 -26.78 -14.57 -18.08
C GLN A 115 -28.18 -14.12 -18.49
N VAL A 116 -28.29 -12.96 -19.14
CA VAL A 116 -29.57 -12.32 -19.47
C VAL A 116 -29.93 -12.48 -20.96
N GLY A 117 -28.96 -12.74 -21.83
CA GLY A 117 -29.19 -12.86 -23.28
C GLY A 117 -29.23 -11.52 -24.01
N VAL A 118 -28.77 -10.43 -23.38
CA VAL A 118 -28.79 -9.09 -23.96
C VAL A 118 -27.48 -8.79 -24.71
N PRO A 119 -27.52 -8.19 -25.91
CA PRO A 119 -26.30 -7.85 -26.65
C PRO A 119 -25.39 -6.86 -25.91
N TYR A 120 -24.07 -7.06 -26.01
CA TYR A 120 -23.06 -6.22 -25.39
C TYR A 120 -23.23 -4.70 -25.65
N PRO A 121 -23.53 -4.24 -26.88
CA PRO A 121 -23.71 -2.81 -27.15
C PRO A 121 -24.86 -2.19 -26.34
N VAL A 122 -25.94 -2.94 -26.09
CA VAL A 122 -27.11 -2.47 -25.33
C VAL A 122 -26.73 -2.20 -23.88
N ILE A 123 -25.94 -3.08 -23.28
CA ILE A 123 -25.46 -2.93 -21.90
C ILE A 123 -24.55 -1.70 -21.79
N VAL A 124 -23.60 -1.52 -22.72
CA VAL A 124 -22.67 -0.38 -22.71
C VAL A 124 -23.42 0.95 -22.93
N GLN A 125 -24.38 0.98 -23.85
CA GLN A 125 -25.26 2.14 -24.06
C GLN A 125 -26.05 2.45 -22.79
N ARG A 126 -26.55 1.42 -22.09
CA ARG A 126 -27.27 1.61 -20.82
C ARG A 126 -26.37 2.16 -19.72
N CYS A 127 -25.14 1.64 -19.58
CA CYS A 127 -24.15 2.22 -18.66
C CYS A 127 -23.90 3.70 -18.96
N ALA A 128 -23.67 4.05 -20.23
CA ALA A 128 -23.45 5.43 -20.65
C ALA A 128 -24.66 6.33 -20.36
N PHE A 129 -25.87 5.84 -20.63
CA PHE A 129 -27.12 6.56 -20.31
C PHE A 129 -27.27 6.84 -18.82
N LEU A 130 -26.90 5.88 -17.96
CA LEU A 130 -26.93 6.02 -16.51
C LEU A 130 -25.72 6.79 -15.94
N GLY A 131 -24.78 7.22 -16.78
CA GLY A 131 -23.56 7.90 -16.34
C GLY A 131 -22.60 7.01 -15.53
N ILE A 132 -22.75 5.68 -15.63
CA ILE A 132 -21.90 4.73 -14.91
C ILE A 132 -20.86 4.12 -15.86
N GLN A 133 -19.69 3.81 -15.32
CA GLN A 133 -18.70 3.05 -16.05
C GLN A 133 -19.06 1.56 -16.02
N PRO A 134 -18.99 0.84 -17.16
CA PRO A 134 -19.21 -0.60 -17.16
C PRO A 134 -18.28 -1.29 -16.17
N TYR A 135 -18.83 -2.21 -15.38
CA TYR A 135 -18.04 -2.93 -14.39
C TYR A 135 -16.85 -3.63 -15.04
N LYS A 136 -15.69 -3.42 -14.44
CA LYS A 136 -14.43 -4.08 -14.82
C LYS A 136 -13.90 -4.82 -13.62
N ARG A 137 -13.70 -6.12 -13.79
CA ARG A 137 -13.02 -6.93 -12.78
C ARG A 137 -11.56 -6.50 -12.69
N VAL A 138 -11.25 -5.70 -11.68
CA VAL A 138 -9.89 -5.32 -11.32
C VAL A 138 -9.33 -6.30 -10.29
N SER A 139 -8.03 -6.57 -10.36
CA SER A 139 -7.36 -7.38 -9.35
C SER A 139 -7.38 -6.62 -8.03
N VAL A 140 -7.73 -7.27 -6.92
CA VAL A 140 -7.68 -6.66 -5.57
C VAL A 140 -6.31 -6.03 -5.28
N ALA A 141 -5.23 -6.63 -5.79
CA ALA A 141 -3.88 -6.12 -5.67
C ALA A 141 -3.64 -4.76 -6.36
N SER A 142 -4.51 -4.31 -7.28
CA SER A 142 -4.33 -3.04 -7.99
C SER A 142 -4.38 -1.83 -7.08
N ARG A 143 -5.12 -1.92 -5.96
CA ARG A 143 -5.16 -0.85 -4.94
C ARG A 143 -3.77 -0.56 -4.36
N TYR A 144 -2.89 -1.56 -4.35
CA TYR A 144 -1.55 -1.48 -3.77
C TYR A 144 -0.43 -1.30 -4.80
N ASP A 145 -0.77 -0.94 -6.05
CA ASP A 145 0.24 -0.72 -7.11
C ASP A 145 1.28 0.35 -6.74
N HIS A 146 0.87 1.35 -5.98
CA HIS A 146 1.73 2.44 -5.50
C HIS A 146 2.79 1.99 -4.47
N LEU A 147 2.63 0.79 -3.88
CA LEU A 147 3.58 0.17 -2.94
C LEU A 147 4.64 -0.69 -3.63
N LEU A 148 4.41 -1.09 -4.88
CA LEU A 148 5.30 -2.00 -5.59
C LEU A 148 6.66 -1.34 -5.82
N GLY A 149 7.72 -2.00 -5.35
CA GLY A 149 9.09 -1.49 -5.40
C GLY A 149 9.48 -0.58 -4.22
N LYS A 150 8.53 -0.16 -3.38
CA LYS A 150 8.78 0.59 -2.13
C LYS A 150 8.71 -0.32 -0.90
N VAL A 151 7.77 -1.25 -0.92
CA VAL A 151 7.50 -2.21 0.15
C VAL A 151 7.80 -3.63 -0.35
N PRO A 152 8.30 -4.55 0.50
CA PRO A 152 8.48 -5.94 0.13
C PRO A 152 7.20 -6.60 -0.40
N ASP A 153 7.30 -7.34 -1.51
CA ASP A 153 6.18 -8.05 -2.16
C ASP A 153 5.38 -8.94 -1.20
N ALA A 154 6.02 -9.47 -0.15
CA ALA A 154 5.35 -10.30 0.86
C ALA A 154 4.33 -9.51 1.72
N LEU A 155 4.64 -8.27 2.09
CA LEU A 155 3.73 -7.44 2.89
C LEU A 155 2.60 -6.91 2.02
N VAL A 156 2.90 -6.52 0.78
CA VAL A 156 1.88 -6.12 -0.20
C VAL A 156 0.91 -7.27 -0.49
N ALA A 157 1.42 -8.51 -0.56
CA ALA A 157 0.59 -9.70 -0.73
C ALA A 157 -0.37 -9.92 0.46
N LYS A 158 0.12 -9.77 1.70
CA LYS A 158 -0.73 -9.86 2.90
C LYS A 158 -1.81 -8.77 2.93
N LEU A 159 -1.45 -7.51 2.61
CA LEU A 159 -2.41 -6.40 2.51
C LEU A 159 -3.49 -6.68 1.45
N ALA A 160 -3.09 -7.21 0.30
CA ALA A 160 -4.00 -7.53 -0.79
C ALA A 160 -4.80 -8.83 -0.60
N GLY A 161 -4.48 -9.67 0.40
CA GLY A 161 -5.07 -10.99 0.56
C GLY A 161 -4.76 -11.94 -0.61
N VAL A 162 -3.60 -11.80 -1.27
CA VAL A 162 -3.21 -12.63 -2.44
C VAL A 162 -1.84 -13.28 -2.21
N SER A 163 -1.44 -14.16 -3.14
CA SER A 163 -0.12 -14.80 -3.07
C SER A 163 1.04 -13.83 -3.39
N ARG A 164 2.21 -14.05 -2.79
CA ARG A 164 3.43 -13.30 -3.11
C ARG A 164 3.84 -13.44 -4.58
N ALA A 165 3.63 -14.61 -5.19
CA ALA A 165 3.92 -14.83 -6.60
C ALA A 165 3.05 -13.94 -7.50
N SER A 166 1.76 -13.78 -7.19
CA SER A 166 0.84 -12.91 -7.90
C SER A 166 1.32 -11.44 -7.90
N ILE A 167 1.84 -10.96 -6.77
CA ILE A 167 2.42 -9.61 -6.66
C ILE A 167 3.69 -9.48 -7.51
N GLY A 168 4.57 -10.49 -7.49
CA GLY A 168 5.78 -10.51 -8.31
C GLY A 168 5.49 -10.44 -9.81
N VAL A 169 4.50 -11.20 -10.29
CA VAL A 169 4.01 -11.14 -11.69
C VAL A 169 3.46 -9.75 -12.00
N ARG A 170 2.63 -9.20 -11.10
CA ARG A 170 2.03 -7.88 -11.25
C ARG A 170 3.08 -6.76 -11.37
N ARG A 171 4.10 -6.78 -10.50
CA ARG A 171 5.22 -5.82 -10.53
C ARG A 171 5.97 -5.86 -11.85
N LYS A 172 6.30 -7.06 -12.37
CA LYS A 172 6.97 -7.22 -13.68
C LYS A 172 6.12 -6.65 -14.82
N ARG A 173 4.82 -6.97 -14.84
CA ARG A 173 3.88 -6.48 -15.86
C ARG A 173 3.74 -4.95 -15.86
N LEU A 174 3.71 -4.31 -14.69
CA LEU A 174 3.62 -2.86 -14.59
C LEU A 174 4.94 -2.16 -14.94
N ALA A 175 6.08 -2.80 -14.67
CA ALA A 175 7.39 -2.30 -15.08
C ALA A 175 7.55 -2.34 -16.61
N SER A 176 7.16 -3.44 -17.27
CA SER A 176 7.25 -3.56 -18.73
C SER A 176 6.31 -2.63 -19.50
N ARG A 177 5.30 -2.05 -18.84
CA ARG A 177 4.35 -1.09 -19.44
C ARG A 177 4.83 0.37 -19.38
N LYS A 178 5.90 0.62 -18.62
CA LYS A 178 6.51 1.95 -18.43
C LYS A 178 7.80 2.14 -19.22
N SER A 179 8.29 1.08 -19.87
CA SER A 179 9.48 1.09 -20.72
C SER A 179 9.09 1.25 -22.17
#